data_AF-A0A131YFV5-F1
#
_entry.id   AF-A0A131YFV5-F1
#
_cell.length_a   1.000
_cell.length_b   1.000
_cell.length_c   1.000
_cell.angle_alpha   90.00
_cell.angle_beta   90.00
_cell.angle_gamma   90.00
#
_symmetry.space_group_name_H-M   'P 1'
#
loop_
_entity.id
_entity.type
_entity.pdbx_description
1 polymer ?
#
loop_
_entity_poly.entity_id
_entity_poly.type
_entity_poly.pdbx_seq_one_letter_code
_entity_poly.pdbx_strand_id
1 'polypeptide(L)'
;MIFQHEWILECIVMHMKSPCLYEHIRKHNIMVVPSPSCLRAYAQKCRSGSDFNDEVLTTIAEKATTVDPYHQHDSTFVKEMKHENATVNSKGQVDDFVDLG
;
A
#
# COMPACT_ATOMS: atom_id res chain seq x y z
N MET A 1 2.08 -10.32 -21.57
CA MET A 1 0.69 -10.35 -21.06
C MET A 1 0.43 -9.01 -20.39
N ILE A 2 -0.67 -8.34 -20.75
CA ILE A 2 -1.06 -7.06 -20.15
C ILE A 2 -2.22 -7.37 -19.20
N PHE A 3 -2.08 -7.00 -17.93
CA PHE A 3 -3.14 -7.17 -16.93
C PHE A 3 -3.93 -5.87 -16.80
N GLN A 4 -5.24 -5.99 -16.58
CA GLN A 4 -6.09 -4.84 -16.25
C GLN A 4 -5.73 -4.28 -14.87
N HIS A 5 -5.92 -2.97 -14.70
CA HIS A 5 -5.50 -2.29 -13.47
C HIS A 5 -6.22 -2.84 -12.23
N GLU A 6 -7.52 -3.06 -12.32
CA GLU A 6 -8.36 -3.63 -11.26
C GLU A 6 -7.84 -5.01 -10.81
N TRP A 7 -7.52 -5.87 -11.78
CA TRP A 7 -6.99 -7.20 -11.50
C TRP A 7 -5.65 -7.16 -10.76
N ILE A 8 -4.78 -6.20 -11.12
CA ILE A 8 -3.50 -6.03 -10.43
C ILE A 8 -3.72 -5.57 -8.99
N LEU A 9 -4.68 -4.67 -8.74
CA LEU A 9 -5.02 -4.24 -7.38
C LEU A 9 -5.54 -5.41 -6.53
N GLU A 10 -6.39 -6.27 -7.09
CA GLU A 10 -6.84 -7.49 -6.41
C GLU A 10 -5.67 -8.44 -6.09
N CYS A 11 -4.74 -8.61 -7.04
CA CYS A 11 -3.54 -9.41 -6.83
C CYS A 11 -2.63 -8.80 -5.74
N ILE A 12 -2.52 -7.47 -5.67
CA ILE A 12 -1.80 -6.77 -4.61
C ILE A 12 -2.46 -7.03 -3.25
N VAL A 13 -3.79 -6.89 -3.14
CA VAL A 13 -4.54 -7.16 -1.89
C VAL A 13 -4.38 -8.63 -1.46
N MET A 14 -4.44 -9.57 -2.40
CA MET A 14 -4.20 -10.98 -2.14
C MET A 14 -2.80 -11.24 -1.61
N HIS A 15 -1.79 -10.61 -2.22
CA HIS A 15 -0.40 -10.69 -1.77
C HIS A 15 -0.19 -10.08 -0.38
N MET A 16 -0.84 -8.96 -0.06
CA MET A 16 -0.79 -8.35 1.27
C MET A 16 -1.40 -9.26 2.34
N LYS A 17 -2.51 -9.96 2.02
CA LYS A 17 -3.15 -10.91 2.96
C LYS A 17 -2.27 -12.13 3.24
N SER A 18 -1.65 -12.70 2.22
CA SER A 18 -0.72 -13.82 2.38
C SER A 18 0.23 -13.95 1.17
N PRO A 19 1.50 -13.55 1.32
CA PRO A 19 2.51 -13.73 0.27
C PRO A 19 2.75 -15.20 -0.08
N CYS A 20 2.69 -16.08 0.93
CA CYS A 20 2.90 -17.52 0.76
C CYS A 20 1.78 -18.15 -0.09
N LEU A 21 0.52 -17.78 0.19
CA LEU A 21 -0.62 -18.27 -0.59
C LEU A 21 -0.56 -17.76 -2.03
N TYR A 22 -0.23 -16.48 -2.22
CA TYR A 22 -0.09 -15.89 -3.55
C TYR A 22 0.98 -16.63 -4.37
N GLU A 23 2.14 -16.93 -3.77
CA GLU A 23 3.19 -17.69 -4.43
C GLU A 23 2.79 -19.14 -4.73
N HIS A 24 2.01 -19.77 -3.85
CA HIS A 24 1.47 -21.10 -4.11
C HIS A 24 0.54 -21.10 -5.32
N ILE A 25 -0.43 -20.18 -5.37
CA ILE A 25 -1.35 -20.00 -6.51
C ILE A 25 -0.56 -19.81 -7.81
N ARG A 26 0.46 -18.96 -7.79
CA ARG A 26 1.32 -18.66 -8.94
C ARG A 26 2.13 -19.88 -9.38
N LYS A 27 2.87 -20.52 -8.48
CA LYS A 27 3.78 -21.64 -8.80
C LYS A 27 3.04 -22.88 -9.29
N HIS A 28 1.85 -23.11 -8.76
CA HIS A 28 1.01 -24.24 -9.16
C HIS A 28 0.08 -23.92 -10.34
N ASN A 29 0.18 -22.72 -10.94
CA ASN A 29 -0.66 -22.27 -12.05
C ASN A 29 -2.17 -22.43 -11.79
N ILE A 30 -2.59 -22.27 -10.53
CA ILE A 30 -4.00 -22.37 -10.13
C ILE A 30 -4.80 -21.23 -10.77
N MET A 31 -4.17 -20.06 -10.90
CA MET A 31 -4.75 -18.85 -11.48
C MET A 31 -3.66 -18.01 -12.16
N VAL A 32 -4.02 -17.28 -13.21
CA VAL A 32 -3.08 -16.39 -13.91
C VAL A 32 -2.86 -15.12 -13.11
N VAL A 33 -1.75 -15.06 -12.39
CA VAL A 33 -1.40 -13.93 -11.52
C VAL A 33 -0.06 -13.30 -11.93
N PRO A 34 0.12 -11.98 -11.74
CA PRO A 34 1.37 -11.30 -12.00
C PRO A 34 2.55 -11.83 -11.18
N SER A 35 3.77 -11.64 -11.68
CA SER A 35 4.98 -11.92 -10.89
C SER A 35 5.11 -10.96 -9.70
N PRO A 36 5.86 -11.34 -8.65
CA PRO A 36 6.18 -10.45 -7.54
C PRO A 36 6.87 -9.15 -7.98
N SER A 37 7.71 -9.22 -9.02
CA SER A 37 8.34 -8.04 -9.61
C SER A 37 7.32 -7.10 -10.26
N CYS A 38 6.29 -7.64 -10.91
CA CYS A 38 5.20 -6.85 -11.49
C CYS A 38 4.38 -6.16 -10.39
N LEU A 39 4.01 -6.89 -9.34
CA LEU A 39 3.31 -6.32 -8.19
C LEU A 39 4.13 -5.20 -7.53
N ARG A 40 5.44 -5.41 -7.35
CA ARG A 40 6.34 -4.41 -6.76
C ARG A 40 6.41 -3.14 -7.61
N ALA A 41 6.53 -3.28 -8.92
CA ALA A 41 6.55 -2.14 -9.85
C ALA A 41 5.24 -1.34 -9.80
N TYR A 42 4.10 -2.01 -9.65
CA TYR A 42 2.81 -1.34 -9.47
C TYR A 42 2.69 -0.68 -8.09
N ALA A 43 3.06 -1.36 -7.02
CA ALA A 43 3.02 -0.82 -5.66
C ALA A 43 3.92 0.42 -5.51
N GLN A 44 5.05 0.47 -6.21
CA GLN A 44 5.92 1.66 -6.24
C GLN A 44 5.24 2.89 -6.84
N LYS A 45 4.29 2.73 -7.77
CA LYS A 45 3.52 3.86 -8.32
C LYS A 45 2.52 4.42 -7.31
N CYS A 46 2.09 3.60 -6.35
CA CYS A 46 1.17 3.98 -5.30
C CYS A 46 1.86 4.48 -4.03
N ARG A 47 3.21 4.47 -3.97
CA ARG A 47 3.95 5.00 -2.81
C ARG A 47 3.77 6.52 -2.76
N SER A 48 3.02 7.00 -1.77
CA SER A 48 3.16 8.36 -1.28
C SER A 48 4.49 8.50 -0.53
N GLY A 49 5.04 9.71 -0.48
CA GLY A 49 6.22 10.01 0.33
C GLY A 49 5.95 9.85 1.83
N SER A 50 6.83 10.43 2.66
CA SER A 50 6.65 10.52 4.11
C SER A 50 5.43 11.36 4.53
N ASP A 51 4.90 12.15 3.61
CA ASP A 51 3.80 13.08 3.87
C ASP A 51 2.44 12.47 3.48
N PHE A 52 1.37 13.12 3.94
CA PHE A 52 0.02 12.77 3.53
C PHE A 52 -0.15 12.91 2.02
N ASN A 53 -0.84 11.92 1.42
CA ASN A 53 -1.22 12.00 0.02
C ASN A 53 -2.57 12.72 -0.11
N ASP A 54 -2.53 13.96 -0.60
CA ASP A 54 -3.73 14.79 -0.80
C ASP A 54 -4.76 14.12 -1.70
N GLU A 55 -4.34 13.36 -2.71
CA GLU A 55 -5.25 12.64 -3.60
C GLU A 55 -6.00 11.55 -2.84
N VAL A 56 -5.31 10.85 -1.93
CA VAL A 56 -5.91 9.82 -1.07
C VAL A 56 -6.87 10.46 -0.07
N LEU A 57 -6.47 11.56 0.58
CA LEU A 57 -7.33 12.27 1.52
C LEU A 57 -8.58 12.82 0.85
N THR A 58 -8.44 13.39 -0.35
CA THR A 58 -9.57 13.91 -1.15
C THR A 58 -10.52 12.77 -1.53
N THR A 59 -9.98 11.65 -2.01
CA THR A 59 -10.78 10.46 -2.36
C THR A 59 -11.52 9.89 -1.14
N ILE A 60 -10.87 9.88 0.03
CA ILE A 60 -11.50 9.44 1.29
C ILE A 60 -12.61 10.42 1.69
N ALA A 61 -12.37 11.73 1.60
CA ALA A 61 -13.36 12.76 1.93
C ALA A 61 -14.60 12.65 1.04
N GLU A 62 -14.41 12.48 -0.27
CA GLU A 62 -15.50 12.24 -1.22
C GLU A 62 -16.30 10.99 -0.85
N LYS A 63 -15.63 9.88 -0.52
CA LYS A 63 -16.32 8.65 -0.08
C LYS A 63 -17.06 8.84 1.25
N ALA A 64 -16.48 9.60 2.18
CA ALA A 64 -17.09 9.86 3.48
C ALA A 64 -18.41 10.66 3.37
N THR A 65 -18.61 11.44 2.30
CA THR A 65 -19.90 12.12 2.05
C THR A 65 -21.06 11.16 1.80
N THR A 66 -20.77 9.93 1.37
CA THR A 66 -21.77 8.89 1.09
C THR A 66 -22.05 8.00 2.30
N VAL A 67 -21.31 8.16 3.39
CA VAL A 67 -21.47 7.40 4.63
C VAL A 67 -22.57 8.04 5.47
N ASP A 68 -23.39 7.19 6.09
CA ASP A 68 -24.47 7.61 6.98
C ASP A 68 -23.94 8.55 8.10
N PRO A 69 -24.62 9.68 8.38
CA PRO A 69 -24.19 10.65 9.40
C PRO A 69 -23.96 10.05 10.79
N TYR A 70 -24.65 8.96 11.14
CA TYR A 70 -24.51 8.29 12.44
C TYR A 70 -23.23 7.45 12.55
N HIS A 71 -22.58 7.15 11.43
CA HIS A 71 -21.28 6.46 11.36
C HIS A 71 -20.11 7.42 11.11
N GLN A 72 -20.35 8.72 11.04
CA GLN A 72 -19.37 9.76 10.70
C GLN A 72 -18.60 10.29 11.94
N HIS A 73 -18.51 9.50 13.01
CA HIS A 73 -17.76 9.86 14.20
C HIS A 73 -16.31 9.39 14.09
N ASP A 74 -15.45 10.27 13.59
CA ASP A 74 -14.03 9.98 13.43
C ASP A 74 -13.23 10.51 14.63
N SER A 75 -12.66 9.58 15.41
CA SER A 75 -11.62 9.91 16.39
C SER A 75 -10.27 9.66 15.74
N THR A 76 -9.43 10.69 15.69
CA THR A 76 -8.06 10.56 15.16
C THR A 76 -7.13 10.21 16.30
N PHE A 77 -6.59 8.99 16.29
CA PHE A 77 -5.53 8.57 17.21
C PHE A 77 -4.20 8.64 16.50
N VAL A 78 -3.37 9.62 16.88
CA VAL A 78 -1.98 9.70 16.42
C VAL A 78 -1.10 9.07 17.49
N LYS A 79 -0.25 8.13 17.08
CA LYS A 79 0.77 7.55 17.92
C LYS A 79 2.04 7.36 17.12
N GLU A 80 3.15 7.76 17.69
CA GLU A 80 4.46 7.55 17.10
C GLU A 80 4.93 6.11 17.33
N MET A 81 5.59 5.56 16.32
CA MET A 81 6.31 4.29 16.44
C MET A 81 7.80 4.57 16.37
N LYS A 82 8.53 4.11 17.38
CA LYS A 82 9.99 4.19 17.39
C LYS A 82 10.56 3.25 16.32
N HIS A 83 11.34 3.79 15.40
CA HIS A 83 12.18 3.04 14.47
C HIS A 83 13.63 3.17 14.92
N GLU A 84 14.38 2.06 15.00
CA GLU A 84 15.74 2.05 15.56
C GLU A 84 16.82 1.75 14.52
N ASN A 85 16.43 1.45 13.27
CA ASN A 85 17.34 0.95 12.24
C ASN A 85 17.30 1.80 10.98
N ALA A 86 18.45 2.36 10.62
CA ALA A 86 18.57 3.10 9.39
C ALA A 86 18.62 2.19 8.17
N THR A 87 17.74 2.46 7.20
CA THR A 87 17.71 1.70 5.94
C THR A 87 18.36 2.51 4.83
N VAL A 88 19.13 1.83 3.95
CA VAL A 88 19.73 2.48 2.78
C VAL A 88 18.92 2.08 1.56
N ASN A 89 18.42 3.09 0.84
CA ASN A 89 17.65 2.86 -0.37
C ASN A 89 18.56 2.48 -1.56
N SER A 90 17.96 2.04 -2.67
CA SER A 90 18.70 1.60 -3.87
C SER A 90 19.50 2.71 -4.56
N LYS A 91 19.32 3.98 -4.16
CA LYS A 91 20.11 5.14 -4.61
C LYS A 91 21.27 5.46 -3.65
N GLY A 92 21.48 4.66 -2.61
CA GLY A 92 22.51 4.87 -1.61
C GLY A 92 22.18 5.98 -0.60
N GLN A 93 20.93 6.43 -0.54
CA GLN A 93 20.49 7.43 0.44
C GLN A 93 20.02 6.70 1.70
N VAL A 94 20.31 7.26 2.86
CA VAL A 94 19.83 6.75 4.14
C VAL A 94 18.40 7.25 4.34
N ASP A 95 17.44 6.32 4.34
CA ASP A 95 16.06 6.52 4.79
C ASP A 95 16.06 6.27 6.31
N ASP A 96 16.55 7.24 7.10
CA ASP A 96 16.32 7.33 8.55
C ASP A 96 16.85 8.65 9.12
N PHE A 97 16.41 9.01 10.32
CA PHE A 97 16.53 10.33 10.96
C PHE A 97 15.44 11.33 10.53
N VAL A 98 14.17 10.92 10.65
CA VAL A 98 13.08 11.90 10.70
C VAL A 98 12.78 12.16 12.17
N ASP A 99 13.35 13.24 12.71
CA ASP A 99 12.94 13.81 13.99
C ASP A 99 11.55 14.44 13.78
N LEU A 100 10.52 13.87 14.41
CA LEU A 100 9.14 14.34 14.27
C LEU A 100 8.78 15.46 15.27
N GLY A 101 9.71 15.85 16.15
CA GLY A 101 9.55 16.92 17.14
C GLY A 101 9.05 16.47 18.50
#